data_AF-A0A5J4Q0N8-F1
#
_entry.id   AF-A0A5J4Q0N8-F1
#
_cell.length_a   1.000
_cell.length_b   1.000
_cell.length_c   1.000
_cell.angle_alpha   90.00
_cell.angle_beta   90.00
_cell.angle_gamma   90.00
#
_symmetry.space_group_name_H-M   'P 1'
#
loop_
_entity.id
_entity.type
_entity.pdbx_description
1 polymer ?
#
loop_
_entity_poly.entity_id
_entity_poly.type
_entity_poly.pdbx_seq_one_letter_code
_entity_poly.pdbx_strand_id
1 'polypeptide(L)'
;MKAAFLFGDIIHIPEIPSITKSRPINGENANSVILNLDKLRHFMFVKNKKRFQDKKNKLIGRAVVTQPHRIKFWEMYFNHPLCNIGQINKNNTNHSEWIVNPLTIDEHLEYKFVLCIEGNDVATNLKWVMSSNSLAVMPCPRYEIWFMEGRLIPNYHCIKIKADYSDLEDRLTYYIQHTDEALQIIENAHQYIAQFRDKKREDLISLLTL
;
A
#
# COMPACT_ATOMS: atom_id res chain seq x y z
N MET A 1 -13.77 8.87 -31.75
CA MET A 1 -13.42 9.23 -30.36
C MET A 1 -11.92 9.54 -30.32
N LYS A 2 -11.51 10.71 -29.82
CA LYS A 2 -10.09 11.02 -29.57
C LYS A 2 -9.86 10.77 -28.07
N ALA A 3 -8.98 9.83 -27.73
CA ALA A 3 -8.59 9.55 -26.35
C ALA A 3 -7.07 9.74 -26.21
N ALA A 4 -6.65 10.47 -25.19
CA ALA A 4 -5.24 10.59 -24.83
C ALA A 4 -4.90 9.50 -23.80
N PHE A 5 -3.69 8.94 -23.89
CA PHE A 5 -3.19 7.93 -22.98
C PHE A 5 -1.87 8.40 -22.38
N LEU A 6 -1.75 8.33 -21.06
CA LEU A 6 -0.48 8.53 -20.37
C LEU A 6 -0.10 7.24 -19.65
N PHE A 7 1.02 6.65 -20.09
CA PHE A 7 1.52 5.39 -19.58
C PHE A 7 2.49 5.60 -18.40
N GLY A 8 2.54 4.61 -17.51
CA GLY A 8 3.43 4.60 -16.36
C GLY A 8 2.80 5.18 -15.09
N ASP A 9 3.66 5.56 -14.15
CA ASP A 9 3.27 6.10 -12.85
C ASP A 9 2.98 7.61 -13.01
N ILE A 10 1.70 7.96 -13.16
CA ILE A 10 1.26 9.34 -13.39
C ILE A 10 0.94 10.00 -12.05
N ILE A 11 1.78 10.97 -11.68
CA ILE A 11 1.71 11.69 -10.40
C ILE A 11 1.31 13.16 -10.54
N HIS A 12 0.83 13.56 -11.71
CA HIS A 12 0.36 14.90 -12.02
C HIS A 12 -1.03 14.83 -12.68
N ILE A 13 -1.74 15.96 -12.70
CA ILE A 13 -3.02 16.08 -13.40
C ILE A 13 -2.73 16.51 -14.85
N PRO A 14 -3.20 15.79 -15.87
CA PRO A 14 -2.99 16.17 -17.27
C PRO A 14 -3.85 17.36 -17.67
N GLU A 15 -3.37 18.14 -18.64
CA GLU A 15 -4.07 19.33 -19.14
C GLU A 15 -5.34 19.01 -19.94
N ILE A 16 -5.39 17.81 -20.54
CA ILE A 16 -6.54 17.31 -21.29
C ILE A 16 -7.03 15.99 -20.69
N PRO A 17 -8.33 15.65 -20.85
CA PRO A 17 -8.85 14.34 -20.45
C PRO A 17 -8.01 13.20 -21.04
N SER A 18 -7.40 12.42 -20.15
CA SER A 18 -6.45 11.36 -20.48
C SER A 18 -6.71 10.13 -19.64
N ILE A 19 -6.58 8.96 -20.25
CA ILE A 19 -6.62 7.68 -19.56
C ILE A 19 -5.25 7.44 -18.91
N THR A 20 -5.26 7.19 -17.60
CA THR A 20 -4.05 6.98 -16.80
C THR A 20 -4.20 5.75 -15.88
N LYS A 21 -3.06 5.20 -15.45
CA LYS A 21 -3.00 4.12 -14.45
C LYS A 21 -3.18 4.64 -13.02
N SER A 22 -2.50 5.74 -12.70
CA SER A 22 -2.56 6.44 -11.42
C SER A 22 -2.89 7.92 -11.60
N ARG A 23 -3.30 8.57 -10.50
CA ARG A 23 -3.49 10.02 -10.43
C ARG A 23 -3.31 10.55 -9.01
N PRO A 24 -3.07 11.86 -8.83
CA PRO A 24 -3.21 12.53 -7.53
C PRO A 24 -4.63 12.42 -6.99
N ILE A 25 -4.76 12.13 -5.69
CA ILE A 25 -6.06 12.13 -4.98
C ILE A 25 -6.58 13.56 -4.80
N ASN A 26 -5.68 14.50 -4.51
CA ASN A 26 -6.02 15.90 -4.26
C ASN A 26 -5.89 16.74 -5.54
N GLY A 27 -6.71 17.80 -5.64
CA GLY A 27 -6.75 18.72 -6.78
C GLY A 27 -7.89 18.43 -7.76
N GLU A 28 -7.95 19.19 -8.85
CA GLU A 28 -8.97 19.03 -9.91
C GLU A 28 -8.60 17.92 -10.88
N ASN A 29 -8.62 16.68 -10.42
CA ASN A 29 -8.16 15.51 -11.18
C ASN A 29 -9.16 14.99 -12.22
N ALA A 30 -10.12 15.81 -12.65
CA ALA A 30 -11.18 15.42 -13.60
C ALA A 30 -10.62 14.97 -14.96
N ASN A 31 -9.45 15.49 -15.35
CA ASN A 31 -8.75 15.07 -16.57
C ASN A 31 -8.02 13.72 -16.43
N SER A 32 -7.86 13.19 -15.21
CA SER A 32 -7.22 11.90 -14.96
C SER A 32 -8.28 10.81 -14.90
N VAL A 33 -8.61 10.20 -16.04
CA VAL A 33 -9.54 9.08 -16.13
C VAL A 33 -8.81 7.79 -15.78
N ILE A 34 -9.12 7.19 -14.64
CA ILE A 34 -8.44 5.98 -14.16
C ILE A 34 -9.03 4.75 -14.84
N LEU A 35 -8.16 3.94 -15.45
CA LEU A 35 -8.50 2.61 -15.95
C LEU A 35 -7.71 1.55 -15.18
N ASN A 36 -8.23 0.32 -15.10
CA ASN A 36 -7.60 -0.80 -14.41
C ASN A 36 -6.40 -1.37 -15.20
N LEU A 37 -5.38 -0.53 -15.42
CA LEU A 37 -4.12 -0.88 -16.04
C LEU A 37 -3.24 -1.63 -15.03
N ASP A 38 -2.35 -2.50 -15.54
CA ASP A 38 -1.45 -3.33 -14.71
C ASP A 38 -2.17 -4.21 -13.65
N LYS A 39 -3.41 -4.62 -13.94
CA LYS A 39 -4.31 -5.36 -13.01
C LYS A 39 -3.63 -6.54 -12.34
N LEU A 40 -2.87 -7.34 -13.08
CA LEU A 40 -2.19 -8.54 -12.55
C LEU A 40 -1.17 -8.21 -11.44
N ARG A 41 -0.51 -7.06 -11.54
CA ARG A 41 0.49 -6.61 -10.54
C ARG A 41 -0.17 -6.02 -9.30
N HIS A 42 -1.31 -5.35 -9.47
CA HIS A 42 -1.94 -4.56 -8.39
C HIS A 42 -3.08 -5.28 -7.67
N PHE A 43 -3.78 -6.22 -8.31
CA PHE A 43 -4.96 -6.91 -7.76
C PHE A 43 -4.65 -8.37 -7.41
N MET A 44 -3.48 -8.61 -6.82
CA MET A 44 -3.19 -9.89 -6.18
C MET A 44 -3.86 -9.92 -4.80
N PHE A 45 -4.68 -10.94 -4.57
CA PHE A 45 -5.31 -11.19 -3.27
C PHE A 45 -4.85 -12.53 -2.72
N VAL A 46 -4.53 -12.56 -1.44
CA VAL A 46 -4.01 -13.75 -0.76
C VAL A 46 -5.05 -14.37 0.16
N LYS A 47 -4.85 -15.65 0.47
CA LYS A 47 -5.61 -16.35 1.51
C LYS A 47 -4.68 -16.61 2.70
N ASN A 48 -4.70 -15.70 3.67
CA ASN A 48 -3.87 -15.82 4.86
C ASN A 48 -4.58 -16.70 5.90
N LYS A 49 -4.03 -17.87 6.21
CA LYS A 49 -4.59 -18.79 7.21
C LYS A 49 -4.15 -18.47 8.64
N LYS A 50 -3.05 -17.73 8.81
CA LYS A 50 -2.49 -17.44 10.13
C LYS A 50 -3.28 -16.30 10.78
N ARG A 51 -3.77 -16.54 12.00
CA ARG A 51 -4.54 -15.54 12.76
C ARG A 51 -3.64 -14.40 13.17
N PHE A 52 -4.19 -13.19 13.30
CA PHE A 52 -3.43 -11.99 13.68
C PHE A 52 -2.69 -12.17 15.01
N GLN A 53 -3.31 -12.83 15.98
CA GLN A 53 -2.73 -13.06 17.31
C GLN A 53 -1.47 -13.94 17.28
N ASP A 54 -1.38 -14.85 16.31
CA ASP A 54 -0.25 -15.79 16.20
C ASP A 54 0.95 -15.19 15.42
N LYS A 55 0.81 -13.96 14.91
CA LYS A 55 1.85 -13.28 14.13
C LYS A 55 2.82 -12.52 15.03
N LYS A 56 4.03 -12.27 14.53
CA LYS A 56 5.07 -11.52 15.24
C LYS A 56 4.63 -10.08 15.46
N ASN A 57 4.82 -9.56 16.68
CA ASN A 57 4.58 -8.17 17.09
C ASN A 57 5.64 -7.20 16.50
N LYS A 58 5.81 -7.22 15.17
CA LYS A 58 6.74 -6.36 14.45
C LYS A 58 6.15 -5.93 13.12
N LEU A 59 6.63 -4.80 12.62
CA LEU A 59 6.46 -4.33 11.26
C LEU A 59 7.47 -4.99 10.34
N ILE A 60 7.00 -5.57 9.23
CA ILE A 60 7.85 -6.05 8.14
C ILE A 60 7.78 -5.09 6.94
N GLY A 61 8.92 -4.84 6.30
CA GLY A 61 8.99 -4.07 5.06
C GLY A 61 10.14 -4.50 4.16
N ARG A 62 9.86 -4.71 2.88
CA ARG A 62 10.88 -4.86 1.83
C ARG A 62 10.55 -3.87 0.72
N ALA A 63 11.49 -2.99 0.38
CA ALA A 63 11.23 -1.95 -0.59
C ALA A 63 12.46 -1.60 -1.42
N VAL A 64 12.20 -1.02 -2.60
CA VAL A 64 13.20 -0.21 -3.29
C VAL A 64 13.30 1.13 -2.54
N VAL A 65 14.47 1.43 -1.99
CA VAL A 65 14.71 2.62 -1.15
C VAL A 65 15.54 3.61 -1.94
N THR A 66 14.86 4.40 -2.78
CA THR A 66 15.47 5.45 -3.61
C THR A 66 14.77 6.79 -3.41
N GLN A 67 13.48 6.76 -3.11
CA GLN A 67 12.67 7.97 -2.90
C GLN A 67 13.02 8.60 -1.54
N PRO A 68 13.11 9.94 -1.43
CA PRO A 68 13.50 10.61 -0.18
C PRO A 68 12.63 10.23 1.02
N HIS A 69 11.31 10.07 0.82
CA HIS A 69 10.41 9.66 1.90
C HIS A 69 10.60 8.21 2.34
N ARG A 70 11.15 7.32 1.49
CA ARG A 70 11.53 5.96 1.90
C ARG A 70 12.87 5.97 2.62
N ILE A 71 13.86 6.73 2.12
CA ILE A 71 15.16 6.88 2.78
C ILE A 71 14.96 7.35 4.22
N LYS A 72 14.17 8.42 4.42
CA LYS A 72 13.83 8.94 5.76
C LYS A 72 13.25 7.85 6.69
N PHE A 73 12.35 7.00 6.18
CA PHE A 73 11.77 5.92 6.98
C PHE A 73 12.85 4.91 7.41
N TRP A 74 13.76 4.56 6.51
CA TRP A 74 14.85 3.64 6.80
C TRP A 74 15.86 4.22 7.80
N GLU A 75 16.24 5.50 7.65
CA GLU A 75 17.11 6.20 8.61
C GLU A 75 16.54 6.15 10.04
N MET A 76 15.22 6.32 10.18
CA MET A 76 14.56 6.32 11.48
C MET A 76 14.39 4.91 12.07
N TYR A 77 14.11 3.91 11.24
CA TYR A 77 13.56 2.63 11.72
C TYR A 77 14.32 1.37 11.35
N PHE A 78 15.44 1.44 10.61
CA PHE A 78 16.15 0.23 10.14
C PHE A 78 16.58 -0.70 11.28
N ASN A 79 17.15 -0.13 12.35
CA ASN A 79 17.59 -0.88 13.54
C ASN A 79 16.57 -0.87 14.69
N HIS A 80 15.32 -0.46 14.43
CA HIS A 80 14.32 -0.32 15.48
C HIS A 80 13.77 -1.69 15.93
N PRO A 81 13.60 -1.97 17.24
CA PRO A 81 13.21 -3.30 17.74
C PRO A 81 11.84 -3.79 17.23
N LEU A 82 10.91 -2.87 16.97
CA LEU A 82 9.59 -3.19 16.39
C LEU A 82 9.60 -3.36 14.87
N CYS A 83 10.74 -3.18 14.20
CA CYS A 83 10.84 -3.20 12.75
C CYS A 83 11.75 -4.33 12.26
N ASN A 84 11.34 -4.95 11.17
CA ASN A 84 12.15 -5.81 10.33
C ASN A 84 12.03 -5.26 8.90
N ILE A 85 12.80 -4.23 8.60
CA ILE A 85 12.77 -3.59 7.28
C ILE A 85 14.08 -3.82 6.54
N GLY A 86 14.04 -3.72 5.22
CA GLY A 86 15.25 -3.82 4.42
C GLY A 86 15.05 -3.45 2.96
N GLN A 87 16.15 -3.01 2.37
CA GLN A 87 16.25 -2.54 1.00
C GLN A 87 16.55 -3.72 0.07
N ILE A 88 15.82 -3.83 -1.04
CA ILE A 88 16.02 -4.92 -2.02
C ILE A 88 16.75 -4.48 -3.29
N ASN A 89 16.81 -3.17 -3.59
CA ASN A 89 17.66 -2.67 -4.68
C ASN A 89 19.12 -2.60 -4.21
N LYS A 90 20.04 -3.09 -5.03
CA LYS A 90 21.49 -3.04 -4.74
C LYS A 90 22.16 -1.77 -5.27
N ASN A 91 21.55 -1.11 -6.22
CA ASN A 91 22.11 0.07 -6.89
C ASN A 91 21.68 1.36 -6.18
N ASN A 92 22.52 2.39 -6.29
CA ASN A 92 22.24 3.76 -5.86
C ASN A 92 21.89 3.86 -4.36
N THR A 93 22.69 3.24 -3.50
CA THR A 93 22.56 3.37 -2.04
C THR A 93 23.87 3.70 -1.37
N ASN A 94 23.80 4.64 -0.43
CA ASN A 94 24.90 4.96 0.48
C ASN A 94 24.81 4.13 1.78
N HIS A 95 23.80 3.28 1.90
CA HIS A 95 23.51 2.44 3.07
C HIS A 95 23.52 0.97 2.68
N SER A 96 24.72 0.38 2.59
CA SER A 96 24.88 -1.03 2.23
C SER A 96 24.34 -1.97 3.32
N GLU A 97 24.32 -1.52 4.56
CA GLU A 97 23.77 -2.21 5.72
C GLU A 97 22.26 -2.43 5.60
N TRP A 98 21.55 -1.61 4.82
CA TRP A 98 20.10 -1.78 4.60
C TRP A 98 19.76 -2.92 3.66
N ILE A 99 20.72 -3.40 2.88
CA ILE A 99 20.49 -4.37 1.81
C ILE A 99 20.21 -5.75 2.43
N VAL A 100 19.06 -6.31 2.11
CA VAL A 100 18.66 -7.66 2.54
C VAL A 100 18.07 -8.45 1.38
N ASN A 101 17.97 -9.77 1.54
CA ASN A 101 17.26 -10.60 0.57
C ASN A 101 15.75 -10.26 0.54
N PRO A 102 15.12 -10.32 -0.65
CA PRO A 102 13.67 -10.21 -0.75
C PRO A 102 12.99 -11.34 0.03
N LEU A 103 11.76 -11.10 0.47
CA LEU A 103 10.91 -12.09 1.12
C LEU A 103 9.69 -12.35 0.24
N THR A 104 9.19 -13.57 0.29
CA THR A 104 7.89 -13.98 -0.27
C THR A 104 6.74 -13.28 0.46
N ILE A 105 5.55 -13.30 -0.13
CA ILE A 105 4.36 -12.75 0.54
C ILE A 105 4.07 -13.52 1.84
N ASP A 106 4.13 -14.85 1.82
CA ASP A 106 3.86 -15.67 3.02
C ASP A 106 4.82 -15.33 4.18
N GLU A 107 6.10 -15.07 3.89
CA GLU A 107 7.06 -14.63 4.91
C GLU A 107 6.71 -13.25 5.50
N HIS A 108 6.16 -12.33 4.70
CA HIS A 108 5.64 -11.06 5.25
C HIS A 108 4.41 -11.31 6.12
N LEU A 109 3.57 -12.27 5.77
CA LEU A 109 2.34 -12.59 6.50
C LEU A 109 2.58 -13.27 7.85
N GLU A 110 3.84 -13.58 8.21
CA GLU A 110 4.23 -13.98 9.56
C GLU A 110 4.22 -12.82 10.57
N TYR A 111 4.07 -11.58 10.10
CA TYR A 111 4.14 -10.35 10.89
C TYR A 111 2.77 -9.68 11.00
N LYS A 112 2.48 -9.11 12.17
CA LYS A 112 1.22 -8.39 12.42
C LYS A 112 1.05 -7.19 11.49
N PHE A 113 2.14 -6.47 11.22
CA PHE A 113 2.10 -5.21 10.51
C PHE A 113 2.96 -5.28 9.24
N VAL A 114 2.45 -4.78 8.12
CA VAL A 114 3.17 -4.69 6.86
C VAL A 114 3.23 -3.25 6.38
N LEU A 115 4.44 -2.77 6.11
CA LEU A 115 4.70 -1.41 5.67
C LEU A 115 4.21 -1.18 4.23
N CYS A 116 3.33 -0.21 4.03
CA CYS A 116 2.74 0.12 2.74
C CYS A 116 3.03 1.59 2.36
N ILE A 117 4.32 1.92 2.18
CA ILE A 117 4.74 3.27 1.75
C ILE A 117 4.83 3.33 0.22
N GLU A 118 4.28 4.39 -0.34
CA GLU A 118 4.36 4.74 -1.76
C GLU A 118 5.79 4.72 -2.31
N GLY A 119 5.92 4.33 -3.57
CA GLY A 119 7.17 4.44 -4.33
C GLY A 119 7.14 5.71 -5.15
N ASN A 120 7.07 5.54 -6.48
CA ASN A 120 6.79 6.63 -7.40
C ASN A 120 5.32 7.07 -7.28
N ASP A 121 4.38 6.11 -7.34
CA ASP A 121 2.95 6.35 -7.17
C ASP A 121 2.37 5.62 -5.93
N VAL A 122 1.71 4.48 -6.09
CA VAL A 122 1.00 3.76 -5.03
C VAL A 122 1.85 2.62 -4.44
N ALA A 123 1.60 2.28 -3.18
CA ALA A 123 2.16 1.08 -2.58
C ALA A 123 1.55 -0.17 -3.23
N THR A 124 2.33 -0.88 -4.06
CA THR A 124 1.85 -2.07 -4.79
C THR A 124 1.36 -3.17 -3.84
N ASN A 125 1.97 -3.29 -2.66
CA ASN A 125 1.65 -4.34 -1.70
C ASN A 125 0.33 -4.15 -0.95
N LEU A 126 -0.23 -2.94 -0.94
CA LEU A 126 -1.40 -2.59 -0.13
C LEU A 126 -2.57 -3.56 -0.30
N LYS A 127 -2.86 -3.98 -1.54
CA LYS A 127 -4.02 -4.80 -1.88
C LYS A 127 -3.91 -6.20 -1.31
N TRP A 128 -2.76 -6.84 -1.47
CA TRP A 128 -2.56 -8.17 -0.91
C TRP A 128 -2.48 -8.12 0.61
N VAL A 129 -1.89 -7.07 1.20
CA VAL A 129 -1.88 -6.88 2.66
C VAL A 129 -3.30 -6.75 3.20
N MET A 130 -4.11 -5.86 2.61
CA MET A 130 -5.51 -5.65 3.01
C MET A 130 -6.39 -6.88 2.77
N SER A 131 -6.00 -7.80 1.87
CA SER A 131 -6.69 -9.07 1.68
C SER A 131 -6.27 -10.17 2.67
N SER A 132 -5.33 -9.87 3.56
CA SER A 132 -4.70 -10.81 4.50
C SER A 132 -5.12 -10.51 5.95
N ASN A 133 -4.66 -11.32 6.90
CA ASN A 133 -4.85 -11.08 8.35
C ASN A 133 -3.70 -10.26 8.98
N SER A 134 -2.96 -9.49 8.19
CA SER A 134 -1.95 -8.54 8.65
C SER A 134 -2.45 -7.11 8.38
N LEU A 135 -2.05 -6.16 9.22
CA LEU A 135 -2.46 -4.77 9.12
C LEU A 135 -1.52 -3.98 8.22
N ALA A 136 -2.09 -3.29 7.23
CA ALA A 136 -1.38 -2.30 6.45
C ALA A 136 -1.06 -1.07 7.31
N VAL A 137 0.20 -0.66 7.32
CA VAL A 137 0.68 0.55 8.00
C VAL A 137 1.18 1.52 6.94
N MET A 138 0.55 2.70 6.84
CA MET A 138 0.85 3.67 5.80
C MET A 138 0.52 5.11 6.20
N PRO A 139 1.21 6.11 5.63
CA PRO A 139 0.74 7.48 5.63
C PRO A 139 -0.56 7.64 4.85
N CYS A 140 -1.14 8.84 4.89
CA CYS A 140 -2.23 9.20 3.98
C CYS A 140 -1.77 9.03 2.52
N PRO A 141 -2.52 8.32 1.66
CA PRO A 141 -2.15 8.16 0.27
C PRO A 141 -2.19 9.53 -0.45
N ARG A 142 -1.26 9.73 -1.37
CA ARG A 142 -1.20 10.90 -2.25
C ARG A 142 -1.75 10.59 -3.63
N TYR A 143 -1.61 9.34 -4.04
CA TYR A 143 -2.04 8.87 -5.35
C TYR A 143 -3.03 7.72 -5.19
N GLU A 144 -3.87 7.56 -6.21
CA GLU A 144 -4.77 6.42 -6.33
C GLU A 144 -4.69 5.81 -7.71
N ILE A 145 -5.02 4.52 -7.76
CA ILE A 145 -5.31 3.77 -8.98
C ILE A 145 -6.76 3.28 -8.91
N TRP A 146 -7.13 2.32 -9.75
CA TRP A 146 -8.45 1.68 -9.76
C TRP A 146 -8.93 1.17 -8.39
N PHE A 147 -8.00 0.93 -7.44
CA PHE A 147 -8.28 0.50 -6.08
C PHE A 147 -8.89 1.60 -5.18
N MET A 148 -8.92 2.85 -5.65
CA MET A 148 -9.52 3.98 -4.95
C MET A 148 -8.88 4.25 -3.58
N GLU A 149 -7.55 4.35 -3.52
CA GLU A 149 -6.79 4.63 -2.29
C GLU A 149 -7.32 5.88 -1.55
N GLY A 150 -7.82 6.88 -2.27
CA GLY A 150 -8.43 8.08 -1.67
C GLY A 150 -9.69 7.82 -0.85
N ARG A 151 -10.33 6.65 -0.98
CA ARG A 151 -11.51 6.24 -0.20
C ARG A 151 -11.17 5.43 1.04
N LEU A 152 -9.89 5.17 1.30
CA LEU A 152 -9.49 4.45 2.50
C LEU A 152 -9.62 5.34 3.74
N ILE A 153 -10.46 4.92 4.68
CA ILE A 153 -10.66 5.59 5.96
C ILE A 153 -9.52 5.21 6.93
N PRO A 154 -8.76 6.20 7.43
CA PRO A 154 -7.71 5.99 8.42
C PRO A 154 -8.21 5.27 9.66
N ASN A 155 -7.44 4.30 10.15
CA ASN A 155 -7.70 3.55 11.38
C ASN A 155 -9.00 2.74 11.35
N TYR A 156 -9.58 2.60 10.15
CA TYR A 156 -10.75 1.78 9.87
C TYR A 156 -10.41 0.70 8.85
N HIS A 157 -9.76 1.04 7.73
CA HIS A 157 -9.27 0.05 6.74
C HIS A 157 -7.77 -0.29 6.88
N CYS A 158 -6.99 0.62 7.46
CA CYS A 158 -5.55 0.48 7.65
C CYS A 158 -5.07 1.32 8.82
N ILE A 159 -3.89 1.04 9.35
CA ILE A 159 -3.26 1.89 10.38
C ILE A 159 -2.63 3.10 9.68
N LYS A 160 -3.15 4.29 10.00
CA LYS A 160 -2.52 5.55 9.60
C LYS A 160 -1.37 5.90 10.53
N ILE A 161 -0.26 6.31 9.92
CA ILE A 161 0.87 6.98 10.56
C ILE A 161 1.05 8.39 9.97
N LYS A 162 1.75 9.27 10.67
CA LYS A 162 2.11 10.62 10.19
C LYS A 162 3.02 10.54 8.98
N ALA A 163 2.99 11.59 8.16
CA ALA A 163 3.84 11.71 6.97
C ALA A 163 5.34 11.84 7.31
N ASP A 164 5.66 12.28 8.54
CA ASP A 164 7.03 12.32 9.06
C ASP A 164 7.43 11.05 9.82
N TYR A 165 6.52 10.07 9.92
CA TYR A 165 6.65 8.78 10.59
C TYR A 165 6.85 8.82 12.10
N SER A 166 6.79 10.00 12.73
CA SER A 166 7.14 10.20 14.14
C SER A 166 6.29 9.41 15.14
N ASP A 167 5.10 8.97 14.74
CA ASP A 167 4.15 8.22 15.58
C ASP A 167 4.18 6.71 15.35
N LEU A 168 5.09 6.18 14.53
CA LEU A 168 5.06 4.76 14.15
C LEU A 168 5.07 3.83 15.38
N GLU A 169 6.00 4.04 16.31
CA GLU A 169 6.16 3.19 17.49
C GLU A 169 4.90 3.16 18.36
N ASP A 170 4.32 4.33 18.62
CA ASP A 170 3.09 4.47 19.39
C ASP A 170 1.94 3.72 18.72
N ARG A 171 1.78 3.88 17.39
CA ARG A 171 0.72 3.22 16.63
C ARG A 171 0.88 1.71 16.62
N LEU A 172 2.10 1.19 16.43
CA LEU A 172 2.35 -0.26 16.47
C LEU A 172 2.09 -0.84 17.87
N THR A 173 2.60 -0.18 18.91
CA THR A 173 2.43 -0.60 20.31
C THR A 173 0.96 -0.62 20.71
N TYR A 174 0.21 0.41 20.30
CA TYR A 174 -1.24 0.48 20.52
C TYR A 174 -1.96 -0.76 19.99
N TYR A 175 -1.80 -1.11 18.71
CA TYR A 175 -2.51 -2.27 18.12
C TYR A 175 -1.92 -3.63 18.51
N ILE A 176 -0.72 -3.68 19.10
CA ILE A 176 -0.23 -4.88 19.78
C ILE A 176 -1.08 -5.14 21.03
N GLN A 177 -1.43 -4.09 21.77
CA GLN A 177 -2.18 -4.15 23.03
C GLN A 177 -3.71 -4.19 22.82
N HIS A 178 -4.22 -3.58 21.75
CA HIS A 178 -5.65 -3.50 21.41
C HIS A 178 -5.96 -4.43 20.23
N THR A 179 -5.92 -5.72 20.50
CA THR A 179 -6.04 -6.77 19.47
C THR A 179 -7.45 -6.81 18.84
N ASP A 180 -8.48 -6.52 19.61
CA ASP A 180 -9.87 -6.39 19.16
C ASP A 180 -10.04 -5.29 18.11
N GLU A 181 -9.50 -4.09 18.36
CA GLU A 181 -9.51 -3.00 17.38
C GLU A 181 -8.71 -3.36 16.12
N ALA A 182 -7.57 -4.03 16.29
CA ALA A 182 -6.76 -4.52 15.18
C ALA A 182 -7.54 -5.52 14.30
N LEU A 183 -8.30 -6.44 14.91
CA LEU A 183 -9.15 -7.38 14.19
C LEU A 183 -10.30 -6.68 13.47
N GLN A 184 -10.88 -5.64 14.07
CA GLN A 184 -11.93 -4.86 13.41
C GLN A 184 -11.39 -4.17 12.13
N ILE A 185 -10.17 -3.63 12.17
CA ILE A 185 -9.54 -3.04 10.98
C ILE A 185 -9.34 -4.10 9.88
N ILE A 186 -8.93 -5.33 10.25
CA ILE A 186 -8.77 -6.43 9.30
C ILE A 186 -10.11 -6.77 8.64
N GLU A 187 -11.18 -6.89 9.42
CA GLU A 187 -12.52 -7.18 8.90
C GLU A 187 -13.00 -6.10 7.92
N ASN A 188 -12.86 -4.82 8.30
CA ASN A 188 -13.20 -3.69 7.45
C ASN A 188 -12.36 -3.69 6.15
N ALA A 189 -11.08 -4.03 6.24
CA ALA A 189 -10.23 -4.16 5.06
C ALA A 189 -10.71 -5.29 4.15
N HIS A 190 -11.12 -6.43 4.69
CA HIS A 190 -11.66 -7.55 3.91
C HIS A 190 -12.96 -7.17 3.20
N GLN A 191 -13.85 -6.45 3.88
CA GLN A 191 -15.07 -5.93 3.29
C GLN A 191 -14.77 -4.96 2.15
N TYR A 192 -13.78 -4.07 2.32
CA TYR A 192 -13.32 -3.19 1.25
C TYR A 192 -12.75 -3.99 0.06
N ILE A 193 -11.94 -5.02 0.32
CA ILE A 193 -11.36 -5.89 -0.74
C ILE A 193 -12.44 -6.67 -1.49
N ALA A 194 -13.51 -7.11 -0.81
CA ALA A 194 -14.54 -7.96 -1.39
C ALA A 194 -15.16 -7.36 -2.66
N GLN A 195 -15.23 -6.03 -2.74
CA GLN A 195 -15.78 -5.34 -3.91
C GLN A 195 -14.98 -5.61 -5.21
N PHE A 196 -13.67 -5.87 -5.12
CA PHE A 196 -12.82 -6.08 -6.29
C PHE A 196 -12.76 -7.56 -6.73
N ARG A 197 -13.51 -8.45 -6.06
CA ARG A 197 -13.53 -9.88 -6.38
C ARG A 197 -14.59 -10.28 -7.41
N ASP A 198 -15.58 -9.42 -7.66
CA ASP A 198 -16.60 -9.67 -8.68
C ASP A 198 -16.05 -9.29 -10.07
N LYS A 199 -15.54 -10.30 -10.78
CA LYS A 199 -14.95 -10.11 -12.11
C LYS A 199 -15.95 -9.51 -13.11
N LYS A 200 -17.21 -9.96 -13.12
CA LYS A 200 -18.20 -9.47 -14.11
C LYS A 200 -18.48 -7.99 -13.88
N ARG A 201 -18.64 -7.60 -12.62
CA ARG A 201 -18.83 -6.20 -12.25
C ARG A 201 -17.61 -5.35 -12.59
N GLU A 202 -16.40 -5.83 -12.27
CA GLU A 202 -15.16 -5.11 -12.60
C GLU A 202 -14.97 -4.92 -14.10
N ASP A 203 -15.24 -5.95 -14.91
CA ASP A 203 -15.13 -5.88 -16.37
C ASP A 203 -16.18 -4.92 -16.96
N LEU A 204 -17.41 -4.91 -16.40
CA LEU A 204 -18.45 -3.96 -16.80
C LEU A 204 -18.09 -2.51 -16.46
N ILE A 205 -17.62 -2.24 -15.24
CA ILE A 205 -17.19 -0.90 -14.85
C ILE A 205 -16.02 -0.45 -15.73
N SER A 206 -15.05 -1.32 -15.99
CA SER A 206 -13.92 -1.00 -16.88
C SER A 206 -14.35 -0.68 -18.31
N LEU A 207 -15.41 -1.33 -18.83
CA LEU A 207 -15.97 -1.04 -20.15
C LEU A 207 -16.73 0.30 -20.16
N LEU A 208 -17.48 0.61 -19.10
CA LEU A 208 -18.27 1.85 -18.99
C LEU A 208 -17.41 3.11 -18.76
N THR A 209 -16.15 2.93 -18.35
CA THR A 209 -15.18 4.03 -18.24
C THR A 209 -14.56 4.42 -19.60
N LEU A 210 -14.60 3.53 -20.59
CA LEU A 210 -14.09 3.75 -21.96
C LEU A 210 -15.13 4.46 -22.84
#